data_AF-A0A950PY46-F1
#
_entry.id   AF-A0A950PY46-F1
#
_cell.length_a   1.000
_cell.length_b   1.000
_cell.length_c   1.000
_cell.angle_alpha   90.00
_cell.angle_beta   90.00
_cell.angle_gamma   90.00
#
_symmetry.space_group_name_H-M   'P 1'
#
loop_
_entity.id
_entity.type
_entity.pdbx_description
1 polymer ?
#
loop_
_entity_poly.entity_id
_entity_poly.type
_entity_poly.pdbx_seq_one_letter_code
_entity_poly.pdbx_strand_id
1 'polypeptide(L)'
;MPELLNHGIYDPTEVSRLLRLDPETLARWSTRWRRQEPLVAPTFGDIFSFYDLISLAVVRELWQRGVPRDEIHRGIEMLSRDFGTDRPFAHRRLATVGRSFFAELDEWVDAGKGGQGVFQVL
;
A
#
# COMPACT_ATOMS: atom_id res chain seq x y z
N MET A 1 17.52 17.97 2.56
CA MET A 1 17.06 19.28 3.08
C MET A 1 16.22 18.98 4.33
N PRO A 2 16.46 19.57 5.51
CA PRO A 2 15.85 19.07 6.77
C PRO A 2 14.53 19.77 7.20
N GLU A 3 13.86 20.55 6.33
CA GLU A 3 12.80 21.48 6.76
C GLU A 3 11.35 21.10 6.38
N LEU A 4 11.10 19.93 5.79
CA LEU A 4 9.76 19.57 5.30
C LEU A 4 8.89 18.78 6.29
N LEU A 5 9.51 18.18 7.32
CA LEU A 5 8.89 17.31 8.34
C LEU A 5 7.58 17.80 9.02
N ASN A 6 7.24 19.10 8.95
CA ASN A 6 6.05 19.68 9.57
C ASN A 6 5.02 20.31 8.59
N HIS A 7 5.20 20.15 7.28
CA HIS A 7 4.31 20.76 6.27
C HIS A 7 3.36 19.75 5.59
N GLY A 8 3.36 18.48 6.02
CA GLY A 8 2.57 17.41 5.40
C GLY A 8 3.11 16.97 4.04
N ILE A 9 4.37 17.30 3.77
CA ILE A 9 5.10 17.04 2.53
C ILE A 9 6.46 16.43 2.93
N TYR A 10 6.93 15.41 2.24
CA TYR A 10 8.10 14.61 2.62
C TYR A 10 8.94 14.24 1.41
N ASP A 11 10.25 14.42 1.50
CA ASP A 11 11.17 13.90 0.48
C ASP A 11 11.41 12.37 0.63
N PRO A 12 11.96 11.68 -0.38
CA PRO A 12 12.20 10.23 -0.30
C PRO A 12 13.07 9.79 0.88
N THR A 13 14.01 10.65 1.32
CA THR A 13 14.90 10.36 2.45
C THR A 13 14.12 10.42 3.76
N GLU A 14 13.28 11.44 3.92
CA GLU A 14 12.38 11.59 5.07
C GLU A 14 11.40 10.42 5.17
N VAL A 15 10.77 10.04 4.05
CA VAL A 15 9.85 8.88 4.01
C VAL A 15 10.56 7.59 4.44
N SER A 16 11.73 7.32 3.87
CA SER A 16 12.54 6.14 4.21
C SER A 16 12.86 6.10 5.71
N ARG A 17 13.24 7.25 6.28
CA ARG A 17 13.53 7.37 7.72
C ARG A 17 12.29 7.19 8.59
N LEU A 18 11.17 7.84 8.25
CA LEU A 18 9.92 7.80 9.03
C LEU A 18 9.31 6.40 9.03
N LEU A 19 9.30 5.74 7.87
CA LEU A 19 8.72 4.41 7.71
C LEU A 19 9.71 3.27 7.93
N ARG A 20 10.99 3.57 8.19
CA ARG A 20 12.08 2.59 8.28
C ARG A 20 12.11 1.66 7.07
N LEU A 21 11.93 2.24 5.87
CA LEU A 21 12.02 1.54 4.60
C LEU A 21 13.43 1.70 4.05
N ASP A 22 13.95 0.62 3.46
CA ASP A 22 15.15 0.71 2.64
C ASP A 22 14.86 1.56 1.38
N PRO A 23 15.77 2.43 0.93
CA PRO A 23 15.55 3.28 -0.25
C PRO A 23 15.17 2.51 -1.52
N GLU A 24 15.69 1.30 -1.72
CA GLU A 24 15.34 0.45 -2.86
C GLU A 24 13.89 -0.03 -2.75
N THR A 25 13.45 -0.37 -1.54
CA THR A 25 12.04 -0.76 -1.29
C THR A 25 11.10 0.42 -1.54
N LEU A 26 11.46 1.61 -1.06
CA LEU A 26 10.67 2.81 -1.33
C LEU A 26 10.58 3.06 -2.83
N ALA A 27 11.71 3.09 -3.54
CA ALA A 27 11.74 3.29 -4.98
C ALA A 27 10.89 2.25 -5.72
N ARG A 28 10.99 0.97 -5.35
CA ARG A 28 10.19 -0.11 -5.96
C ARG A 28 8.68 0.06 -5.76
N TRP A 29 8.26 0.64 -4.64
CA TRP A 29 6.84 0.85 -4.35
C TRP A 29 6.30 2.17 -4.90
N SER A 30 7.16 3.18 -5.06
CA SER A 30 6.75 4.52 -5.46
C SER A 30 7.03 4.87 -6.91
N THR A 31 7.85 4.09 -7.61
CA THR A 31 8.17 4.32 -9.02
C THR A 31 7.59 3.23 -9.90
N ARG A 32 7.20 3.61 -11.11
CA ARG A 32 6.80 2.66 -12.15
C ARG A 32 8.01 1.81 -12.52
N TRP A 33 7.87 0.50 -12.39
CA TRP A 33 8.91 -0.46 -12.78
C TRP A 33 8.42 -1.34 -13.92
N ARG A 34 9.05 -1.21 -15.09
CA ARG A 34 8.63 -1.89 -16.34
C ARG A 34 7.15 -1.61 -16.64
N ARG A 35 6.32 -2.65 -16.64
CA ARG A 35 4.87 -2.59 -16.87
C ARG A 35 4.03 -2.54 -15.59
N GLN A 36 4.68 -2.53 -14.42
CA GLN A 36 3.99 -2.53 -13.13
C GLN A 36 3.83 -1.10 -12.64
N GLU A 37 2.59 -0.73 -12.34
CA GLU A 37 2.29 0.56 -11.69
C GLU A 37 2.85 0.57 -10.26
N PRO A 38 3.21 1.77 -9.74
CA PRO A 38 3.61 1.92 -8.35
C PRO A 38 2.45 1.55 -7.42
N LEU A 39 2.76 0.98 -6.25
CA LEU A 39 1.76 0.78 -5.20
C LEU A 39 1.31 2.11 -4.61
N VAL A 40 2.24 3.07 -4.48
CA VAL A 40 1.93 4.42 -4.01
C VAL A 40 2.77 5.44 -4.78
N ALA A 41 2.19 6.09 -5.79
CA ALA A 41 2.86 7.19 -6.48
C ALA A 41 2.96 8.44 -5.59
N PRO A 42 4.11 9.15 -5.56
CA PRO A 42 4.22 10.43 -4.87
C PRO A 42 3.26 11.46 -5.46
N THR A 43 2.70 12.33 -4.61
CA THR A 43 1.72 13.34 -5.03
C THR A 43 2.35 14.48 -5.83
N PHE A 44 3.60 14.85 -5.53
CA PHE A 44 4.24 16.04 -6.10
C PHE A 44 5.58 15.68 -6.76
N GLY A 45 5.53 15.01 -7.92
CA GLY A 45 6.75 14.57 -8.61
C GLY A 45 7.48 13.48 -7.82
N ASP A 46 8.60 13.82 -7.18
CA ASP A 46 9.37 12.95 -6.28
C ASP A 46 9.08 13.17 -4.80
N ILE A 47 8.14 14.08 -4.48
CA ILE A 47 7.79 14.47 -3.13
C ILE A 47 6.43 13.85 -2.72
N PHE A 48 6.38 13.35 -1.49
CA PHE A 48 5.27 12.61 -0.92
C PHE A 48 4.39 13.52 -0.05
N SER A 49 3.07 13.33 -0.11
CA SER A 49 2.13 13.92 0.83
C SER A 49 1.99 13.08 2.11
N PHE A 50 1.35 13.63 3.14
CA PHE A 50 0.95 12.86 4.32
C PHE A 50 0.08 11.63 3.96
N TYR A 51 -0.83 11.76 3.00
CA TYR A 51 -1.66 10.62 2.57
C TYR A 51 -0.83 9.52 1.89
N ASP A 52 0.26 9.88 1.21
CA ASP A 52 1.18 8.92 0.60
C ASP A 52 1.94 8.17 1.69
N LEU A 53 2.36 8.89 2.74
CA LEU A 53 3.01 8.31 3.91
C LEU A 53 2.12 7.29 4.62
N ILE A 54 0.84 7.62 4.83
CA ILE A 54 -0.14 6.67 5.40
C ILE A 54 -0.32 5.46 4.48
N SER A 55 -0.45 5.69 3.17
CA SER A 55 -0.61 4.60 2.20
C SER A 55 0.60 3.67 2.19
N LEU A 56 1.82 4.22 2.21
CA LEU A 56 3.07 3.46 2.30
C LEU A 56 3.21 2.70 3.63
N ALA A 57 2.75 3.28 4.74
CA ALA A 57 2.73 2.60 6.04
C ALA A 57 1.81 1.37 6.01
N VAL A 58 0.64 1.48 5.38
CA VAL A 58 -0.26 0.34 5.18
C VAL A 58 0.37 -0.70 4.27
N VAL A 59 0.91 -0.31 3.10
CA VAL A 59 1.61 -1.22 2.18
C VAL A 59 2.75 -1.95 2.88
N ARG A 60 3.52 -1.26 3.73
CA ARG A 60 4.59 -1.87 4.53
C ARG A 60 4.06 -2.95 5.46
N GLU A 61 2.99 -2.68 6.18
CA GLU A 61 2.36 -3.65 7.10
C GLU A 61 1.87 -4.89 6.33
N LEU A 62 1.17 -4.68 5.20
CA LEU A 62 0.71 -5.77 4.32
C LEU A 62 1.89 -6.63 3.84
N TRP A 63 2.96 -5.98 3.38
CA TRP A 63 4.17 -6.65 2.95
C TRP A 63 4.82 -7.47 4.08
N GLN A 64 4.89 -6.93 5.30
CA GLN A 64 5.44 -7.62 6.47
C GLN A 64 4.64 -8.85 6.88
N ARG A 65 3.33 -8.87 6.61
CA ARG A 65 2.45 -10.03 6.80
C ARG A 65 2.56 -11.06 5.66
N GLY A 66 3.38 -10.79 4.65
CA GLY A 66 3.59 -11.67 3.51
C GLY A 66 2.48 -11.60 2.46
N VAL A 67 1.72 -10.50 2.42
CA VAL A 67 0.74 -10.26 1.35
C VAL A 67 1.50 -10.05 0.03
N PRO A 68 1.23 -10.84 -1.02
CA PRO A 68 1.88 -10.68 -2.32
C PRO A 68 1.61 -9.30 -2.94
N ARG A 69 2.61 -8.73 -3.64
CA ARG A 69 2.49 -7.42 -4.29
C ARG A 69 1.22 -7.29 -5.16
N ASP A 70 0.93 -8.30 -5.97
CA ASP A 70 -0.20 -8.26 -6.90
C ASP A 70 -1.55 -8.27 -6.16
N GLU A 71 -1.58 -8.84 -4.95
CA GLU A 71 -2.76 -8.80 -4.08
C GLU A 71 -2.93 -7.42 -3.45
N ILE A 72 -1.84 -6.80 -2.99
CA ILE A 72 -1.84 -5.39 -2.54
C ILE A 72 -2.35 -4.49 -3.68
N HIS A 73 -1.87 -4.70 -4.91
CA HIS A 73 -2.30 -3.92 -6.07
C HIS A 73 -3.80 -4.09 -6.38
N ARG A 74 -4.30 -5.33 -6.36
CA ARG A 74 -5.75 -5.60 -6.53
C ARG A 74 -6.58 -4.94 -5.43
N GLY A 75 -6.11 -4.99 -4.18
CA GLY A 75 -6.76 -4.32 -3.05
C GLY A 75 -6.82 -2.80 -3.23
N ILE A 76 -5.74 -2.18 -3.70
CA ILE A 76 -5.72 -0.75 -4.04
C ILE A 76 -6.76 -0.45 -5.12
N GLU A 77 -6.75 -1.17 -6.24
CA GLU A 77 -7.70 -0.92 -7.34
C GLU A 77 -9.16 -1.04 -6.91
N MET A 78 -9.49 -2.07 -6.13
CA MET A 78 -10.83 -2.30 -5.61
C MET A 78 -11.26 -1.14 -4.70
N LEU A 79 -10.47 -0.83 -3.68
CA LEU A 79 -10.81 0.23 -2.72
C LEU A 79 -10.83 1.61 -3.37
N SER A 80 -9.96 1.86 -4.36
CA SER A 80 -9.99 3.12 -5.12
C SER A 80 -11.32 3.32 -5.84
N ARG A 81 -11.89 2.25 -6.43
CA ARG A 81 -13.22 2.28 -7.06
C ARG A 81 -14.32 2.49 -6.02
N ASP A 82 -14.26 1.78 -4.90
CA ASP A 82 -15.30 1.84 -3.86
C ASP A 82 -15.33 3.17 -3.12
N PHE A 83 -14.17 3.77 -2.89
CA PHE A 83 -14.04 5.03 -2.16
C PHE A 83 -13.97 6.25 -3.08
N GLY A 84 -13.77 6.06 -4.39
CA GLY A 84 -13.64 7.16 -5.35
C GLY A 84 -12.40 8.03 -5.09
N THR A 85 -11.26 7.42 -4.74
CA THR A 85 -10.01 8.12 -4.41
C THR A 85 -8.79 7.34 -4.86
N ASP A 86 -7.72 8.05 -5.23
CA ASP A 86 -6.43 7.45 -5.59
C ASP A 86 -5.60 7.01 -4.37
N ARG A 87 -6.04 7.35 -3.15
CA ARG A 87 -5.37 6.97 -1.88
C ARG A 87 -6.33 6.22 -0.96
N PRO A 88 -6.80 5.02 -1.37
CA PRO A 88 -7.77 4.28 -0.58
C PRO A 88 -7.27 3.93 0.82
N PHE A 89 -5.97 3.67 0.97
CA PHE A 89 -5.35 3.35 2.26
C PHE A 89 -5.28 4.52 3.24
N ALA A 90 -5.36 5.75 2.74
CA ALA A 90 -5.43 6.93 3.58
C ALA A 90 -6.87 7.44 3.77
N HIS A 91 -7.86 6.75 3.20
CA HIS A 91 -9.25 7.19 3.22
C HIS A 91 -9.91 6.94 4.59
N ARG A 92 -10.69 7.92 5.08
CA ARG A 92 -11.33 7.86 6.41
C ARG A 92 -12.24 6.63 6.59
N ARG A 93 -12.90 6.17 5.52
CA ARG A 93 -13.75 4.97 5.59
C ARG A 93 -12.93 3.72 5.93
N LEU A 94 -11.70 3.60 5.42
CA LEU A 94 -10.82 2.50 5.78
C LEU A 94 -10.43 2.55 7.25
N ALA A 95 -10.15 3.74 7.79
CA ALA A 95 -9.84 3.93 9.20
C ALA A 95 -11.01 3.49 10.11
N THR A 96 -12.26 3.71 9.68
CA THR A 96 -13.44 3.27 10.43
C THR A 96 -13.69 1.77 10.38
N VAL A 97 -13.33 1.10 9.27
CA VAL A 97 -13.48 -0.35 9.11
C VAL A 97 -12.19 -1.12 9.41
N GLY A 98 -11.16 -0.46 9.94
CA GLY A 98 -9.79 -0.98 9.93
C GLY A 98 -9.63 -2.40 10.47
N ARG A 99 -10.34 -2.77 11.55
CA ARG A 99 -10.29 -4.15 12.07
C ARG A 99 -10.90 -5.19 11.14
N SER A 100 -12.05 -4.90 10.52
CA SER A 100 -12.64 -5.84 9.56
C SER A 100 -11.84 -5.89 8.27
N PHE A 101 -11.27 -4.77 7.82
CA PHE A 101 -10.39 -4.74 6.66
C PHE A 101 -9.15 -5.64 6.84
N PHE A 102 -8.45 -5.54 7.98
CA PHE A 102 -7.31 -6.43 8.24
C PHE A 102 -7.73 -7.90 8.44
N ALA A 103 -8.94 -8.16 8.94
CA ALA A 103 -9.46 -9.53 9.07
C ALA A 103 -9.87 -10.15 7.72
N GLU A 104 -10.56 -9.39 6.86
CA GLU A 104 -10.87 -9.77 5.48
C GLU A 104 -9.58 -10.00 4.67
N LEU A 105 -8.55 -9.19 4.92
CA LEU A 105 -7.26 -9.38 4.29
C LEU A 105 -6.55 -10.65 4.79
N ASP A 106 -6.55 -10.95 6.10
CA ASP A 106 -5.98 -12.21 6.60
C ASP A 106 -6.72 -13.41 5.98
N GLU A 107 -8.05 -13.31 5.80
CA GLU A 107 -8.84 -14.31 5.06
C GLU A 107 -8.43 -14.42 3.58
N TRP A 108 -8.17 -13.30 2.89
CA TRP A 108 -7.67 -13.31 1.51
C TRP A 108 -6.28 -13.94 1.39
N VAL A 109 -5.38 -13.62 2.31
CA VAL A 109 -4.03 -14.20 2.37
C VAL A 109 -4.10 -15.69 2.64
N ASP A 110 -4.98 -16.13 3.53
CA ASP A 110 -5.21 -17.55 3.81
C ASP A 110 -5.85 -18.27 2.62
N ALA A 111 -6.82 -17.66 1.94
CA ALA A 111 -7.41 -18.18 0.72
C ALA A 111 -6.37 -18.30 -0.42
N GLY A 112 -5.47 -17.31 -0.53
CA GLY A 112 -4.35 -17.33 -1.48
C GLY A 112 -3.29 -18.40 -1.16
N LYS A 113 -3.10 -18.74 0.12
CA LYS A 113 -2.18 -19.80 0.58
C LYS A 113 -2.80 -21.20 0.58
N GLY A 114 -4.14 -21.32 0.60
CA GLY A 114 -4.87 -22.59 0.72
C GLY A 114 -5.76 -22.98 -0.47
N GLY A 115 -5.86 -22.16 -1.52
CA GLY A 115 -6.97 -22.22 -2.48
C GLY A 115 -6.64 -22.53 -3.94
N GLN A 116 -5.70 -23.43 -4.25
CA GLN A 116 -5.68 -24.11 -5.56
C GLN A 116 -5.75 -25.62 -5.38
N GLY A 117 -6.96 -26.08 -5.07
CA GLY A 117 -7.31 -27.50 -4.97
C GLY A 117 -8.75 -27.75 -5.40
N VAL A 118 -9.25 -27.06 -6.43
CA VAL A 118 -10.50 -27.43 -7.09
C VAL A 118 -10.14 -28.27 -8.32
N PHE A 119 -9.95 -29.57 -8.12
CA PHE A 119 -10.32 -30.58 -9.10
C PHE A 119 -10.69 -31.87 -8.36
N GLN A 120 -11.95 -31.98 -7.99
CA GLN A 120 -12.66 -33.24 -8.11
C GLN A 120 -14.16 -32.97 -8.20
N VAL A 121 -14.67 -33.05 -9.43
CA VAL A 121 -16.03 -33.53 -9.62
C VAL A 121 -15.87 -34.87 -10.32
N LEU A 122 -16.38 -35.88 -9.62
CA LEU A 122 -16.52 -37.28 -10.00
C LEU A 122 -17.24 -37.44 -11.35
#